data_AF-A0A1C6TIT3-F1
#
_entry.id   AF-A0A1C6TIT3-F1
#
_cell.length_a   1.000
_cell.length_b   1.000
_cell.length_c   1.000
_cell.angle_alpha   90.00
_cell.angle_beta   90.00
_cell.angle_gamma   90.00
#
_symmetry.space_group_name_H-M   'P 1'
#
loop_
_entity.id
_entity.type
_entity.pdbx_description
1 polymer ?
#
loop_
_entity_poly.entity_id
_entity_poly.type
_entity_poly.pdbx_seq_one_letter_code
_entity_poly.pdbx_strand_id
1 'polypeptide(L)'
;MSRHADPIEAMERFLARTAPYDDPAGSPTATVELRTGRLRERFELTDRQAAALASALDAWHDPDDVGRCGHCHGHLGRDLRCRECGHLDGIFGATVAQHAARVAGRTD
;
A
#
# COMPACT_ATOMS: atom_id res chain seq x y z
N MET A 1 7.12 17.83 6.87
CA MET A 1 8.21 16.99 6.32
C MET A 1 7.88 15.55 6.68
N SER A 2 7.39 14.76 5.73
CA SER A 2 7.13 13.34 5.98
C SER A 2 8.49 12.67 6.23
N ARG A 3 8.70 12.13 7.43
CA ARG A 3 9.90 11.37 7.75
C ARG A 3 9.78 10.10 6.92
N HIS A 4 10.35 10.08 5.71
CA HIS A 4 10.39 8.87 4.89
C HIS A 4 10.98 7.77 5.77
N ALA A 5 10.15 6.77 6.12
CA ALA A 5 10.61 5.68 6.96
C ALA A 5 11.70 4.92 6.18
N ASP A 6 12.84 4.68 6.81
CA ASP A 6 13.88 3.84 6.22
C ASP A 6 13.30 2.44 5.99
N PRO A 7 13.25 1.93 4.74
CA PRO A 7 12.74 0.59 4.44
C PRO A 7 13.47 -0.51 5.21
N ILE A 8 14.76 -0.35 5.49
CA ILE A 8 15.56 -1.32 6.25
C ILE A 8 15.05 -1.39 7.69
N GLU A 9 14.95 -0.24 8.38
CA GLU A 9 14.39 -0.15 9.74
C GLU A 9 12.92 -0.63 9.80
N ALA A 10 12.15 -0.36 8.75
CA ALA A 10 10.77 -0.85 8.65
C ALA A 10 10.71 -2.38 8.57
N MET A 11 11.60 -3.00 7.79
CA MET A 11 11.70 -4.46 7.69
C MET A 11 12.16 -5.09 9.01
N GLU A 12 13.20 -4.55 9.66
CA GLU A 12 13.67 -5.03 10.97
C GLU A 12 12.54 -5.02 12.01
N ARG A 13 11.80 -3.91 12.10
CA ARG A 13 10.65 -3.80 13.02
C ARG A 13 9.52 -4.74 12.64
N PHE A 14 9.29 -4.97 11.35
CA PHE A 14 8.28 -5.93 10.90
C PHE A 14 8.64 -7.35 11.36
N LEU A 15 9.87 -7.79 11.11
CA LEU A 15 10.34 -9.12 11.50
C LEU A 15 10.36 -9.30 13.02
N ALA A 16 10.81 -8.29 13.77
CA ALA A 16 10.78 -8.32 15.23
C ALA A 16 9.36 -8.47 15.80
N ARG A 17 8.35 -7.85 15.18
CA ARG A 17 6.94 -8.00 15.59
C ARG A 17 6.38 -9.39 15.29
N THR A 18 6.83 -10.01 14.20
CA THR A 18 6.32 -11.33 13.79
C THR A 18 7.07 -12.49 14.44
N ALA A 19 8.32 -12.28 14.86
CA ALA A 19 9.20 -13.32 15.42
C ALA A 19 8.58 -14.14 16.58
N PRO A 20 7.83 -13.57 17.55
CA PRO A 20 7.23 -14.36 18.62
C PRO A 20 6.17 -15.36 18.15
N TYR A 21 5.64 -15.19 16.94
CA TYR A 21 4.61 -16.07 16.37
C TYR A 21 5.18 -17.04 15.33
N ASP A 22 6.48 -16.96 15.08
CA ASP A 22 7.16 -17.79 14.12
C ASP A 22 7.53 -19.15 14.71
N ASP A 23 7.76 -20.14 13.85
CA ASP A 23 8.28 -21.43 14.30
C ASP A 23 9.79 -21.27 14.59
N PRO A 24 10.26 -21.46 15.85
CA PRO A 24 11.67 -21.35 16.19
C PRO A 24 12.57 -22.36 15.45
N ALA A 25 11.99 -23.46 14.94
CA ALA A 25 12.69 -24.46 14.14
C ALA A 25 12.49 -24.26 12.62
N GLY A 26 11.74 -23.22 12.22
CA GLY A 26 11.45 -22.91 10.84
C GLY A 26 12.73 -22.57 10.06
N SER A 27 12.96 -23.28 8.97
CA SER A 27 14.04 -22.92 8.04
C SER A 27 13.63 -21.72 7.18
N PRO A 28 14.56 -20.82 6.82
CA PRO A 28 14.25 -19.76 5.88
C PRO A 28 13.83 -20.33 4.52
N THR A 29 12.76 -19.78 3.95
CA THR A 29 12.20 -20.18 2.65
C THR A 29 12.24 -19.07 1.62
N ALA A 30 12.45 -17.82 2.05
CA ALA A 30 12.59 -16.67 1.18
C ALA A 30 13.73 -15.75 1.62
N THR A 31 14.23 -14.95 0.67
CA THR A 31 15.20 -13.90 0.93
C THR A 31 14.68 -12.58 0.37
N VAL A 32 14.77 -11.51 1.16
CA VAL A 32 14.49 -10.15 0.72
C VAL A 32 15.76 -9.33 0.87
N GLU A 33 16.18 -8.66 -0.20
CA GLU A 33 17.27 -7.70 -0.15
C GLU A 33 16.73 -6.28 -0.30
N LEU A 34 17.08 -5.40 0.63
CA LEU A 34 16.70 -3.99 0.61
C LEU A 34 17.93 -3.11 0.42
N ARG A 35 17.77 -2.04 -0.36
CA ARG A 35 18.83 -1.08 -0.66
C ARG A 35 18.32 0.34 -0.45
N THR A 36 18.89 1.05 0.52
CA THR A 36 18.58 2.45 0.83
C THR A 36 19.83 3.31 0.64
N GLY A 37 19.93 4.02 -0.47
CA GLY A 37 21.14 4.78 -0.81
C GLY A 37 22.37 3.88 -0.95
N ARG A 38 23.34 4.01 -0.03
CA ARG A 38 24.54 3.16 0.03
C ARG A 38 24.38 1.93 0.93
N LEU A 39 23.31 1.86 1.71
CA LEU A 39 23.03 0.72 2.60
C LEU A 39 22.44 -0.43 1.79
N ARG A 40 22.82 -1.65 2.15
CA ARG A 40 22.27 -2.89 1.62
C ARG A 40 22.15 -3.88 2.76
N GLU A 41 20.95 -4.39 2.97
CA GLU A 41 20.66 -5.41 3.96
C GLU A 41 19.92 -6.59 3.33
N ARG A 42 20.18 -7.78 3.86
CA ARG A 42 19.58 -9.04 3.42
C ARG A 42 18.85 -9.67 4.59
N PHE A 43 17.57 -9.97 4.39
CA PHE A 43 16.69 -10.60 5.35
C PHE A 43 16.34 -12.01 4.86
N GLU A 44 16.51 -12.99 5.73
CA GLU A 44 16.04 -14.35 5.53
C GLU A 44 14.72 -14.53 6.25
N LEU A 45 13.71 -14.98 5.52
CA LEU A 45 12.33 -15.07 5.99
C LEU A 45 11.91 -16.53 6.06
N THR A 46 11.26 -16.90 7.16
CA THR A 46 10.50 -18.16 7.25
C THR A 46 9.24 -18.09 6.38
N ASP A 47 8.56 -19.23 6.21
CA ASP A 47 7.27 -19.28 5.50
C ASP A 47 6.24 -18.32 6.10
N ARG A 48 6.15 -18.24 7.43
CA ARG A 48 5.20 -17.35 8.10
C ARG A 48 5.51 -15.88 7.84
N GLN A 49 6.79 -15.50 7.93
CA GLN A 49 7.22 -14.12 7.68
C GLN A 49 7.04 -13.74 6.22
N ALA A 50 7.34 -14.65 5.29
CA ALA A 50 7.11 -14.45 3.86
C ALA A 50 5.61 -14.26 3.55
N ALA A 51 4.73 -15.09 4.12
CA ALA A 51 3.29 -14.96 3.97
C ALA A 51 2.76 -13.65 4.60
N ALA A 52 3.29 -13.26 5.75
CA ALA A 52 2.92 -12.01 6.41
C ALA A 52 3.36 -10.78 5.59
N LEU A 53 4.55 -10.82 4.98
CA LEU A 53 5.04 -9.76 4.11
C LEU A 53 4.17 -9.65 2.85
N ALA A 54 3.86 -10.78 2.19
CA ALA A 54 2.98 -10.82 1.03
C ALA A 54 1.60 -10.22 1.36
N SER A 55 1.01 -10.65 2.48
CA SER A 55 -0.28 -10.12 2.94
C SER A 55 -0.25 -8.61 3.21
N ALA A 56 0.86 -8.09 3.75
CA ALA A 56 1.03 -6.66 4.00
C ALA A 56 1.15 -5.84 2.72
N LEU A 57 1.81 -6.39 1.69
CA LEU A 57 1.92 -5.78 0.37
C LEU A 57 0.56 -5.80 -0.35
N ASP A 58 -0.16 -6.92 -0.29
CA ASP A 58 -1.50 -7.05 -0.89
C ASP A 58 -2.54 -6.14 -0.20
N ALA A 59 -2.39 -5.93 1.10
CA ALA A 59 -3.25 -5.04 1.87
C ALA A 59 -2.87 -3.55 1.72
N TRP A 60 -1.76 -3.22 1.05
CA TRP A 60 -1.37 -1.82 0.84
C TRP A 60 -2.40 -1.13 -0.07
N HIS A 61 -2.81 0.08 0.33
CA HIS A 61 -3.64 0.97 -0.45
C HIS A 61 -2.96 2.33 -0.44
N ASP A 62 -3.09 3.09 -1.54
CA ASP A 62 -2.58 4.44 -1.58
C ASP A 62 -3.31 5.28 -0.50
N PRO A 63 -2.61 5.98 0.40
CA PRO A 63 -3.23 6.88 1.36
C PRO A 63 -4.12 7.95 0.71
N ASP A 64 -3.83 8.30 -0.55
CA ASP A 64 -4.62 9.25 -1.33
C ASP A 64 -5.86 8.60 -1.98
N ASP A 65 -5.92 7.26 -2.09
CA ASP A 65 -7.10 6.51 -2.54
C ASP A 65 -8.14 6.29 -1.42
N VAL A 66 -7.73 6.46 -0.16
CA VAL A 66 -8.59 6.39 1.03
C VAL A 66 -8.34 7.60 1.92
N GLY A 67 -8.89 8.73 1.52
CA GLY A 67 -8.67 10.00 2.20
C GLY A 67 -9.86 10.95 2.11
N ARG A 68 -9.60 12.12 1.54
CA ARG A 68 -10.61 13.16 1.33
C ARG A 68 -10.88 13.32 -0.15
N CYS A 69 -12.15 13.43 -0.50
CA CYS A 69 -12.60 13.85 -1.82
C CYS A 69 -11.96 15.20 -2.17
N GLY A 70 -11.24 15.29 -3.29
CA GLY A 70 -10.71 16.52 -3.86
C GLY A 70 -11.79 17.51 -4.30
N HIS A 71 -13.05 17.06 -4.47
CA HIS A 71 -14.17 17.94 -4.81
C HIS A 71 -14.83 18.60 -3.58
N CYS A 72 -15.21 17.83 -2.56
CA CYS A 72 -15.96 18.34 -1.40
C CYS A 72 -15.24 18.18 -0.05
N HIS A 73 -14.03 17.62 -0.03
CA HIS A 73 -13.22 17.34 1.16
C HIS A 73 -13.82 16.34 2.18
N GLY A 74 -14.91 15.68 1.80
CA GLY A 74 -15.56 14.59 2.53
C GLY A 74 -14.81 13.26 2.42
N HIS A 75 -15.28 12.21 3.09
CA HIS A 75 -14.60 10.92 3.16
C HIS A 75 -14.72 10.11 1.85
N LEU A 76 -13.57 9.70 1.31
CA LEU A 76 -13.47 8.82 0.15
C LEU A 76 -13.50 7.35 0.62
N GLY A 77 -14.49 6.59 0.15
CA GLY A 77 -14.58 5.16 0.41
C GLY A 77 -13.57 4.34 -0.39
N ARG A 78 -13.35 3.09 0.03
CA ARG A 78 -12.51 2.12 -0.70
C ARG A 78 -13.06 1.75 -2.10
N ASP A 79 -14.32 2.05 -2.36
CA ASP A 79 -14.96 1.97 -3.68
C ASP A 79 -14.68 3.21 -4.56
N LEU A 80 -13.76 4.07 -4.11
CA LEU A 80 -13.37 5.33 -4.76
C LEU A 80 -14.52 6.32 -4.86
N ARG A 81 -15.58 6.14 -4.07
CA ARG A 81 -16.75 7.00 -4.07
C ARG A 81 -16.77 7.84 -2.80
N CYS A 82 -16.91 9.15 -2.96
CA CYS A 82 -17.11 10.05 -1.85
C CYS A 82 -18.46 9.76 -1.19
N ARG A 83 -18.47 9.57 0.13
CA ARG A 83 -19.69 9.23 0.88
C ARG A 83 -20.65 10.40 1.02
N GLU A 84 -20.18 11.64 0.90
CA GLU A 84 -21.02 12.82 1.00
C GLU A 84 -21.56 13.28 -0.36
N CYS A 85 -20.71 13.43 -1.38
CA CYS A 85 -21.12 13.99 -2.68
C CYS A 85 -21.30 12.94 -3.79
N GLY A 86 -20.92 11.67 -3.54
CA GLY A 86 -21.04 10.59 -4.53
C GLY A 86 -20.06 10.68 -5.70
N HIS A 87 -19.18 11.68 -5.72
CA HIS A 87 -18.13 11.85 -6.73
C HIS A 87 -17.13 10.70 -6.67
N LEU A 88 -16.68 10.25 -7.85
CA LEU A 88 -15.58 9.29 -7.95
C LEU A 88 -14.25 10.05 -7.85
N ASP A 89 -13.41 9.65 -6.91
CA ASP A 89 -12.17 10.35 -6.60
C ASP A 89 -11.07 9.37 -6.17
N GLY A 90 -9.86 9.86 -5.89
CA GLY A 90 -8.65 9.05 -5.77
C GLY A 90 -7.93 8.92 -7.12
N ILE A 91 -6.70 8.40 -7.15
CA ILE A 91 -5.87 8.41 -8.37
C ILE A 91 -6.57 7.63 -9.50
N PHE A 92 -7.13 6.46 -9.16
CA PHE A 92 -7.90 5.67 -10.12
C PHE A 92 -9.28 6.29 -10.41
N GLY A 93 -9.99 6.81 -9.40
CA GLY A 93 -11.31 7.42 -9.57
C GLY A 93 -11.29 8.65 -10.47
N ALA A 94 -10.30 9.54 -10.29
CA ALA A 94 -10.09 10.71 -11.14
C ALA A 94 -9.76 10.31 -12.60
N THR A 95 -9.00 9.24 -12.79
CA THR A 95 -8.68 8.70 -14.13
C THR A 95 -9.93 8.17 -14.83
N VAL A 96 -10.78 7.42 -14.11
CA VAL A 96 -12.07 6.92 -14.62
C VAL A 96 -13.02 8.08 -14.94
N ALA A 97 -13.14 9.07 -14.06
CA ALA A 97 -13.99 10.24 -14.26
C ALA A 97 -13.56 11.07 -15.50
N GLN A 98 -12.26 11.30 -15.68
CA GLN A 98 -11.73 11.94 -16.89
C GLN A 98 -12.03 11.14 -18.15
N HIS A 99 -11.95 9.81 -18.08
CA HIS A 99 -12.27 8.97 -19.23
C HIS A 99 -13.77 9.01 -19.57
N ALA A 100 -14.64 8.89 -18.56
CA ALA A 100 -16.10 8.96 -18.72
C ALA A 100 -16.56 10.31 -19.31
N ALA A 101 -16.03 11.43 -18.81
CA ALA A 101 -16.33 12.76 -19.34
C ALA A 101 -15.91 12.90 -20.82
N ARG A 102 -14.77 12.33 -21.19
CA ARG A 102 -14.28 12.32 -22.58
C ARG A 102 -15.17 11.48 -23.51
N VAL A 103 -15.69 10.35 -23.03
CA VAL A 103 -16.61 9.51 -23.81
C VAL A 103 -17.98 10.19 -23.94
N ALA A 104 -18.52 10.78 -22.87
CA ALA A 104 -19.78 11.51 -22.90
C ALA A 104 -19.72 12.76 -23.81
N GLY A 105 -18.56 13.42 -23.90
CA GLY A 105 -18.33 14.52 -24.84
C GLY A 105 -18.05 14.09 -26.29
N ARG A 106 -18.03 12.79 -26.58
CA ARG A 106 -17.83 12.21 -27.93
C ARG A 106 -19.10 11.63 -28.53
N THR A 107 -20.24 11.78 -27.84
CA THR A 107 -21.54 11.34 -28.35
C THR A 107 -22.02 12.32 -29.43
N ASP A 108 -21.65 12.03 -30.67
CA ASP A 108 -22.33 12.44 -31.91
C ASP A 108 -23.06 11.21 -32.49
#